data_AF-A0A068VAK6-F1
#
_entry.id   AF-A0A068VAK6-F1
#
_cell.length_a   1.000
_cell.length_b   1.000
_cell.length_c   1.000
_cell.angle_alpha   90.00
_cell.angle_beta   90.00
_cell.angle_gamma   90.00
#
_symmetry.space_group_name_H-M   'P 1'
#
loop_
_entity.id
_entity.type
_entity.pdbx_description
1 polymer ?
#
loop_
_entity_poly.entity_id
_entity_poly.type
_entity_poly.pdbx_seq_one_letter_code
_entity_poly.pdbx_strand_id
1 'polypeptide(L)'
;MDMQCIAMIDVANEFETLVDDNNQDVTRYKDLENEVSVSTHINPVLGKQFPTSVFDKEGASLKLTRILINTFLDLESYAMKFLESNEKILAVYPVGPLINFNDMGDANETFKSANKELNQRSSLPNHSIIFLCFGNLGYFCGYQVKEIAHAIEHTGCRFLWSS
;
A
#
# COMPACT_ATOMS: atom_id res chain seq x y z
N MET A 1 -2.63 0.79 3.88
CA MET A 1 -3.16 0.03 2.73
C MET A 1 -2.11 0.15 1.63
N ASP A 2 -0.95 -0.48 1.84
CA ASP A 2 0.11 -0.57 0.83
C ASP A 2 -0.01 -1.93 0.15
N MET A 3 -1.13 -2.11 -0.52
CA MET A 3 -1.23 -3.15 -1.53
C MET A 3 -0.84 -2.47 -2.83
N GLN A 4 0.27 -2.91 -3.40
CA GLN A 4 0.82 -2.38 -4.63
C GLN A 4 -0.28 -2.41 -5.69
N CYS A 5 -0.76 -1.25 -6.14
CA CYS A 5 -1.85 -1.16 -7.12
C CYS A 5 -1.56 -1.97 -8.39
N ILE A 6 -0.27 -2.15 -8.72
CA ILE A 6 0.19 -3.00 -9.82
C ILE A 6 -0.22 -4.47 -9.62
N ALA A 7 -0.08 -5.00 -8.39
CA ALA A 7 -0.48 -6.37 -8.07
C ALA A 7 -1.96 -6.60 -8.33
N MET A 8 -2.81 -5.65 -7.91
CA MET A 8 -4.25 -5.75 -8.07
C MET A 8 -4.64 -5.74 -9.55
N ILE A 9 -3.97 -4.93 -10.37
CA ILE A 9 -4.21 -4.87 -11.83
C ILE A 9 -3.80 -6.18 -12.50
N ASP A 10 -2.63 -6.71 -12.15
CA ASP A 10 -2.12 -7.97 -12.70
C ASP A 10 -3.04 -9.14 -12.35
N VAL A 11 -3.43 -9.24 -11.08
CA VAL A 11 -4.37 -10.26 -10.59
C VAL A 11 -5.76 -10.10 -11.22
N ALA A 12 -6.27 -8.88 -11.35
CA ALA A 12 -7.58 -8.65 -11.98
C ALA A 12 -7.57 -9.05 -13.47
N ASN A 13 -6.51 -8.69 -14.21
CA ASN A 13 -6.36 -9.07 -15.61
C ASN A 13 -6.19 -10.59 -15.78
N GLU A 14 -5.36 -11.23 -14.93
CA GLU A 14 -5.18 -12.68 -14.96
C GLU A 14 -6.50 -13.41 -14.66
N PHE A 15 -7.27 -12.94 -13.68
CA PHE A 15 -8.58 -13.53 -13.41
C PHE A 15 -9.62 -13.25 -14.49
N GLU A 16 -9.64 -12.08 -15.13
CA GLU A 16 -10.49 -11.82 -16.30
C GLU A 16 -10.18 -12.85 -17.40
N THR A 17 -8.90 -13.09 -17.71
CA THR A 17 -8.52 -14.14 -18.69
C THR A 17 -8.92 -15.55 -18.25
N LEU A 18 -8.78 -15.90 -16.96
CA LEU A 18 -9.16 -17.23 -16.46
C LEU A 18 -10.69 -17.46 -16.47
N VAL A 19 -11.48 -16.42 -16.24
CA VAL A 19 -12.94 -16.48 -16.29
C VAL A 19 -13.41 -16.55 -17.76
N ASP A 20 -12.88 -15.69 -18.62
CA ASP A 20 -13.31 -15.57 -20.02
C ASP A 20 -12.84 -16.74 -20.90
N ASP A 21 -11.59 -17.20 -20.74
CA ASP A 21 -11.01 -18.24 -21.61
C ASP A 21 -11.21 -19.66 -21.07
N ASN A 22 -11.23 -19.85 -19.75
CA ASN A 22 -11.18 -21.18 -19.12
C ASN A 22 -12.40 -21.53 -18.24
N ASN A 23 -13.38 -20.63 -18.11
CA ASN A 23 -14.59 -20.80 -17.30
C ASN A 23 -14.28 -21.29 -15.85
N GLN A 24 -13.14 -20.86 -15.30
CA GLN A 24 -12.72 -21.25 -13.95
C GLN A 24 -13.38 -20.35 -12.89
N ASP A 25 -13.77 -20.96 -11.76
CA ASP A 25 -14.31 -20.22 -10.63
C ASP A 25 -13.20 -19.58 -9.80
N VAL A 26 -12.99 -18.28 -10.03
CA VAL A 26 -11.99 -17.45 -9.31
C VAL A 26 -12.42 -17.06 -7.91
N THR A 27 -13.68 -17.29 -7.53
CA THR A 27 -14.15 -17.01 -6.16
C THR A 27 -13.49 -17.93 -5.12
N ARG A 28 -12.96 -19.08 -5.55
CA ARG A 28 -12.18 -20.01 -4.71
C ARG A 28 -10.93 -19.38 -4.09
N TYR A 29 -10.42 -18.28 -4.66
CA TYR A 29 -9.23 -17.59 -4.15
C TYR A 29 -9.53 -16.60 -3.01
N LYS A 30 -10.82 -16.30 -2.74
CA LYS A 30 -11.26 -15.38 -1.68
C LYS A 30 -10.93 -15.85 -0.27
N ASP A 31 -11.05 -17.16 -0.04
CA ASP A 31 -11.02 -17.75 1.29
C ASP A 31 -9.69 -18.47 1.59
N LEU A 32 -8.72 -18.35 0.69
CA LEU A 32 -7.52 -19.15 0.77
C LEU A 32 -6.42 -18.50 1.63
N GLU A 33 -5.99 -19.25 2.64
CA GLU A 33 -4.65 -19.16 3.21
C GLU A 33 -3.56 -19.61 2.22
N ASN A 34 -3.94 -20.03 1.00
CA ASN A 34 -3.00 -20.42 -0.04
C ASN A 34 -2.38 -19.20 -0.72
N GLU A 35 -1.16 -19.43 -1.17
CA GLU A 35 -0.37 -18.50 -1.95
C GLU A 35 -0.91 -18.38 -3.38
N VAL A 36 -1.11 -17.15 -3.82
CA VAL A 36 -1.42 -16.76 -5.20
C VAL A 36 -0.11 -16.25 -5.81
N SER A 37 0.34 -16.92 -6.87
CA SER A 37 1.45 -16.41 -7.68
C SER A 37 0.93 -15.24 -8.50
N VAL A 38 1.56 -14.08 -8.36
CA VAL A 38 1.25 -12.88 -9.12
C VAL A 38 2.47 -12.53 -9.94
N SER A 39 2.30 -12.36 -11.25
CA SER A 39 3.44 -12.24 -12.17
C SER A 39 4.29 -10.99 -11.94
N THR A 40 3.68 -9.94 -11.41
CA THR A 40 4.32 -8.69 -10.99
C THR A 40 4.98 -8.78 -9.60
N HIS A 41 4.93 -9.91 -8.91
CA HIS A 41 5.58 -10.14 -7.63
C HIS A 41 6.70 -11.18 -7.75
N ILE A 42 7.77 -10.97 -6.99
CA ILE A 42 8.87 -11.95 -6.90
C ILE A 42 8.45 -13.16 -6.06
N ASN A 43 7.70 -12.91 -4.98
CA ASN A 43 7.24 -13.93 -4.06
C ASN A 43 5.72 -14.10 -4.17
N PRO A 44 5.19 -15.32 -3.99
CA PRO A 44 3.77 -15.53 -3.90
C PRO A 44 3.13 -14.70 -2.77
N VAL A 45 1.89 -14.27 -2.99
CA VAL A 45 1.14 -13.38 -2.11
C VAL A 45 -0.06 -14.14 -1.55
N LEU A 46 -0.40 -13.99 -0.28
CA LEU A 46 -1.56 -14.69 0.27
C LEU A 46 -2.85 -14.11 -0.31
N GLY A 47 -3.79 -14.96 -0.74
CA GLY A 47 -5.06 -14.52 -1.32
C GLY A 47 -5.81 -13.50 -0.44
N LYS A 48 -5.80 -13.71 0.87
CA LYS A 48 -6.37 -12.80 1.89
C LYS A 48 -5.77 -11.39 1.91
N GLN A 49 -4.61 -11.20 1.30
CA GLN A 49 -4.00 -9.88 1.21
C GLN A 49 -4.73 -9.04 0.17
N PHE A 50 -5.35 -9.62 -0.86
CA PHE A 50 -6.11 -8.88 -1.88
C PHE A 50 -7.49 -8.44 -1.38
N PRO A 51 -8.04 -7.30 -1.86
CA PRO A 51 -9.41 -6.94 -1.53
C PRO A 51 -10.35 -7.97 -2.15
N THR A 52 -11.39 -8.35 -1.41
CA THR A 52 -12.34 -9.38 -1.85
C THR A 52 -12.96 -9.09 -3.22
N SER A 53 -13.10 -7.81 -3.56
CA SER A 53 -13.66 -7.34 -4.83
C SER A 53 -12.83 -7.75 -6.06
N VAL A 54 -11.52 -8.00 -5.91
CA VAL A 54 -10.67 -8.47 -7.02
C VAL A 54 -11.07 -9.87 -7.49
N PHE A 55 -11.73 -10.65 -6.62
CA PHE A 55 -12.17 -12.01 -6.93
C PHE A 55 -13.67 -12.08 -7.29
N ASP A 56 -14.36 -10.94 -7.39
CA ASP A 56 -15.75 -10.89 -7.85
C ASP A 56 -15.80 -10.88 -9.38
N LYS A 57 -16.76 -11.59 -9.98
CA LYS A 57 -16.95 -11.65 -11.44
C LYS A 57 -17.16 -10.27 -12.08
N GLU A 58 -17.66 -9.30 -11.32
CA GLU A 58 -17.83 -7.90 -11.77
C GLU A 58 -16.62 -7.02 -11.47
N GLY A 59 -15.74 -7.41 -10.55
CA GLY A 59 -14.58 -6.63 -10.14
C GLY A 59 -13.33 -6.83 -11.01
N ALA A 60 -13.30 -7.89 -11.82
CA ALA A 60 -12.18 -8.21 -12.70
C ALA A 60 -12.16 -7.37 -14.01
N SER A 61 -13.30 -6.81 -14.44
CA SER A 61 -13.37 -6.10 -15.72
C SER A 61 -13.03 -4.63 -15.60
N LEU A 62 -11.74 -4.32 -15.55
CA LEU A 62 -11.24 -2.96 -15.73
C LEU A 62 -10.99 -2.73 -17.22
N LYS A 63 -12.02 -2.31 -17.96
CA LYS A 63 -11.89 -1.81 -19.35
C LYS A 63 -11.20 -0.44 -19.39
N LEU A 64 -9.93 -0.41 -18.99
CA LEU A 64 -9.08 0.76 -19.05
C LEU A 64 -8.21 0.65 -20.31
N THR A 65 -7.87 1.77 -20.95
CA THR A 65 -6.95 1.77 -22.10
C THR A 65 -5.51 2.02 -21.67
N ARG A 66 -5.34 2.78 -20.59
CA ARG A 66 -4.05 3.17 -20.00
C ARG A 66 -4.26 3.37 -18.50
N ILE A 67 -3.21 3.08 -17.72
CA ILE A 67 -3.25 3.21 -16.26
C ILE A 67 -2.08 4.09 -15.83
N LEU A 68 -2.36 5.12 -15.03
CA LEU A 68 -1.34 5.94 -14.40
C LEU A 68 -1.20 5.50 -12.94
N ILE A 69 0.00 5.18 -12.51
CA ILE A 69 0.27 4.71 -11.16
C ILE A 69 1.26 5.66 -10.49
N ASN A 70 0.93 6.07 -9.28
CA ASN A 70 1.80 6.91 -8.45
C ASN A 70 2.96 6.10 -7.86
N THR A 71 3.88 5.70 -8.72
CA THR A 71 5.08 4.91 -8.41
C THR A 71 6.23 5.34 -9.32
N PHE A 72 7.43 4.78 -9.09
CA PHE A 72 8.60 5.02 -9.91
C PHE A 72 9.41 3.72 -10.11
N LEU A 73 10.21 3.69 -11.18
CA LEU A 73 10.88 2.47 -11.65
C LEU A 73 11.76 1.81 -10.59
N ASP A 74 12.50 2.59 -9.80
CA ASP A 74 13.40 2.01 -8.79
C ASP A 74 12.64 1.32 -7.64
N LEU A 75 11.40 1.74 -7.37
CA LEU A 75 10.57 1.14 -6.32
C LEU A 75 9.97 -0.20 -6.75
N GLU A 76 9.43 -0.28 -7.98
CA GLU A 76 8.68 -1.43 -8.49
C GLU A 76 9.34 -2.05 -9.73
N SER A 77 10.67 -2.04 -9.80
CA SER A 77 11.44 -2.40 -10.99
C SER A 77 11.11 -3.77 -11.59
N TYR A 78 10.84 -4.77 -10.75
CA TYR A 78 10.45 -6.10 -11.20
C TYR A 78 9.10 -6.09 -11.92
N ALA A 79 8.09 -5.47 -11.30
CA ALA A 79 6.75 -5.38 -11.85
C ALA A 79 6.75 -4.61 -13.17
N MET A 80 7.51 -3.51 -13.25
CA MET A 80 7.58 -2.69 -14.47
C MET A 80 8.22 -3.42 -15.65
N LYS A 81 9.29 -4.20 -15.41
CA LYS A 81 9.90 -5.04 -16.45
C LYS A 81 8.94 -6.12 -16.95
N PHE A 82 8.18 -6.73 -16.05
CA PHE A 82 7.18 -7.72 -16.44
C PHE A 82 6.11 -7.10 -17.34
N LEU A 83 5.57 -5.94 -16.93
CA LEU A 83 4.54 -5.22 -17.69
C LEU A 83 5.04 -4.76 -19.07
N GLU A 84 6.27 -4.25 -19.17
CA GLU A 84 6.87 -3.87 -20.46
C GLU A 84 7.01 -5.05 -21.43
N SER A 85 7.20 -6.27 -20.90
CA SER A 85 7.38 -7.48 -21.71
C SER A 85 6.06 -8.13 -22.16
N ASN A 86 4.91 -7.68 -21.64
CA ASN A 86 3.62 -8.35 -21.83
C ASN A 86 2.62 -7.46 -22.57
N GLU A 87 2.51 -7.64 -23.88
CA GLU A 87 1.62 -6.87 -24.76
C GLU A 87 0.12 -7.02 -24.44
N LYS A 88 -0.27 -8.04 -23.67
CA LYS A 88 -1.66 -8.25 -23.26
C LYS A 88 -2.07 -7.36 -22.09
N ILE A 89 -1.12 -6.81 -21.35
CA ILE A 89 -1.40 -5.97 -20.19
C ILE A 89 -1.52 -4.51 -20.65
N LEU A 90 -2.51 -3.81 -20.08
CA LEU A 90 -2.76 -2.40 -20.35
C LEU A 90 -1.50 -1.56 -20.16
N ALA A 91 -1.33 -0.52 -20.97
CA ALA A 91 -0.17 0.36 -20.84
C ALA A 91 -0.16 1.07 -19.48
N VAL A 92 0.76 0.67 -18.61
CA VAL A 92 0.97 1.22 -17.27
C VAL A 92 2.06 2.29 -17.31
N TYR A 93 1.79 3.45 -16.73
CA TYR A 93 2.70 4.59 -16.69
C TYR A 93 3.01 4.97 -15.24
N PRO A 94 4.27 4.84 -14.79
CA PRO A 94 4.70 5.37 -13.50
C PRO A 94 4.78 6.89 -13.58
N VAL A 95 4.01 7.59 -12.75
CA VAL A 95 3.99 9.06 -12.73
C VAL A 95 4.42 9.64 -11.37
N GLY A 96 4.90 8.78 -10.48
CA GLY A 96 5.25 9.14 -9.11
C GLY A 96 6.70 9.63 -8.92
N PRO A 97 7.01 10.14 -7.72
CA PRO A 97 6.09 10.34 -6.60
C PRO A 97 5.27 11.63 -6.75
N LEU A 98 3.94 11.48 -6.88
CA LEU A 98 2.96 12.56 -6.80
C LEU A 98 2.62 12.77 -5.33
N ILE A 99 3.21 13.81 -4.74
CA ILE A 99 3.00 14.21 -3.35
C ILE A 99 2.37 15.60 -3.35
N ASN A 100 1.27 15.75 -2.61
CA ASN A 100 0.64 17.06 -2.45
C ASN A 100 1.34 17.83 -1.32
N PHE A 101 2.18 18.80 -1.70
CA PHE A 101 2.84 19.70 -0.74
C PHE A 101 2.00 20.93 -0.36
N ASN A 102 0.88 21.18 -1.06
CA ASN A 102 0.12 22.42 -0.96
C ASN A 102 -1.08 22.35 0.00
N ASP A 103 -1.59 21.15 0.33
CA ASP A 103 -2.72 20.96 1.27
C ASP A 103 -2.33 21.07 2.75
N MET A 104 -1.18 21.65 3.03
CA MET A 104 -0.70 21.78 4.40
C MET A 104 -1.50 22.81 5.21
N GLY A 105 -2.61 23.39 4.77
CA GLY A 105 -3.34 24.46 5.49
C GLY A 105 -3.53 24.22 7.01
N ASP A 106 -4.16 23.10 7.37
CA ASP A 106 -4.33 22.66 8.77
C ASP A 106 -3.20 21.74 9.26
N ALA A 107 -2.61 20.94 8.36
CA ALA A 107 -1.48 20.07 8.70
C ALA A 107 -0.20 20.86 9.04
N ASN A 108 -0.05 22.09 8.54
CA ASN A 108 1.11 22.96 8.77
C ASN A 108 1.10 23.53 10.18
N GLU A 109 -0.06 23.83 10.78
CA GLU A 109 -0.14 24.27 12.19
C GLU A 109 0.30 23.13 13.13
N THR A 110 -0.24 21.93 12.91
CA THR A 110 0.12 20.72 13.67
C THR A 110 1.57 20.30 13.42
N PHE A 111 2.04 20.33 12.16
CA PHE A 111 3.41 20.00 11.80
C PHE A 111 4.40 21.07 12.24
N LYS A 112 4.04 22.36 12.24
CA LYS A 112 4.85 23.44 12.85
C LYS A 112 4.91 23.31 14.35
N SER A 113 3.80 22.96 15.01
CA SER A 113 3.77 22.73 16.46
C SER A 113 4.62 21.51 16.83
N ALA A 114 4.45 20.40 16.11
CA ALA A 114 5.30 19.21 16.25
C ALA A 114 6.77 19.55 15.95
N ASN A 115 7.09 20.23 14.86
CA ASN A 115 8.47 20.67 14.57
C ASN A 115 9.02 21.62 15.62
N LYS A 116 8.21 22.52 16.18
CA LYS A 116 8.64 23.43 17.24
C LYS A 116 8.93 22.67 18.52
N GLU A 117 8.09 21.71 18.89
CA GLU A 117 8.33 20.82 20.03
C GLU A 117 9.56 19.93 19.81
N LEU A 118 9.72 19.36 18.61
CA LEU A 118 10.90 18.58 18.24
C LEU A 118 12.17 19.44 18.29
N ASN A 119 12.13 20.64 17.69
CA ASN A 119 13.27 21.56 17.64
C ASN A 119 13.65 22.07 19.04
N GLN A 120 12.69 22.46 19.86
CA GLN A 120 12.93 22.87 21.26
C GLN A 120 13.51 21.73 22.11
N ARG A 121 13.21 20.48 21.77
CA ARG A 121 13.63 19.28 22.50
C ARG A 121 14.84 18.55 21.85
N SER A 122 15.30 19.05 20.71
CA SER A 122 16.41 18.50 19.90
C SER A 122 17.78 19.12 20.21
N SER A 123 17.90 19.95 21.26
CA SER A 123 19.19 20.39 21.81
C SER A 123 20.07 19.24 22.34
N LEU A 124 19.60 17.99 22.25
CA LEU A 124 20.30 16.76 22.62
C LEU A 124 20.69 15.99 21.35
N PRO A 125 22.00 15.76 21.08
CA PRO A 125 22.47 15.44 19.72
C PRO A 125 22.15 14.01 19.21
N ASN A 126 21.65 13.10 20.06
CA ASN A 126 21.82 11.65 19.82
C ASN A 126 20.55 10.80 19.99
N HIS A 127 19.34 11.33 19.92
CA HIS A 127 18.13 10.49 20.14
C HIS A 127 17.19 10.53 18.95
N SER A 128 17.06 9.40 18.27
CA SER A 128 16.09 9.16 17.20
C SER A 128 14.65 9.38 17.69
N ILE A 129 13.79 9.90 16.81
CA ILE A 129 12.36 10.05 17.06
C ILE A 129 11.62 9.07 16.15
N ILE A 130 10.66 8.33 16.72
CA ILE A 130 9.76 7.43 15.99
C ILE A 130 8.50 8.20 15.62
N PHE A 131 8.16 8.27 14.33
CA PHE A 131 6.86 8.79 13.90
C PHE A 131 5.90 7.62 13.63
N LEU A 132 4.73 7.66 14.27
CA LEU A 132 3.66 6.69 14.08
C LEU A 132 2.45 7.37 13.45
N CYS A 133 2.05 6.87 12.29
CA CYS A 133 0.84 7.28 11.59
C CYS A 133 0.27 6.07 10.85
N PHE A 134 -1.03 5.81 11.08
CA PHE A 134 -1.71 4.63 10.52
C PHE A 134 -2.65 4.99 9.36
N GLY A 135 -2.50 6.20 8.82
CA GLY A 135 -3.38 6.77 7.80
C GLY A 135 -4.75 7.15 8.37
N ASN A 136 -5.54 7.83 7.53
CA ASN A 136 -6.87 8.33 7.89
C ASN A 136 -7.92 7.23 8.15
N LEU A 137 -7.70 6.01 7.63
CA LEU A 137 -8.58 4.86 7.80
C LEU A 137 -8.05 3.84 8.82
N GLY A 138 -6.89 4.09 9.43
CA GLY A 138 -6.31 3.20 10.43
C GLY A 138 -6.92 3.47 11.80
N TYR A 139 -7.60 2.48 12.38
CA TYR A 139 -8.07 2.54 13.76
C TYR A 139 -7.79 1.22 14.47
N PHE A 140 -7.54 1.31 15.78
CA PHE A 140 -7.21 0.17 16.63
C PHE A 140 -8.15 0.10 17.81
N CYS A 141 -8.40 -1.12 18.29
CA CYS A 141 -9.10 -1.28 19.55
C CYS A 141 -8.22 -0.80 20.72
N GLY A 142 -8.84 -0.43 21.85
CA GLY A 142 -8.11 0.11 23.00
C GLY A 142 -7.02 -0.84 23.53
N TYR A 143 -7.23 -2.15 23.42
CA TYR A 143 -6.21 -3.14 23.77
C TYR A 143 -4.97 -3.04 22.88
N GLN A 144 -5.13 -2.97 21.55
CA GLN A 144 -4.02 -2.78 20.61
C GLN A 144 -3.29 -1.46 20.83
N VAL A 145 -4.02 -0.36 21.06
CA VAL A 145 -3.41 0.94 21.37
C VAL A 145 -2.54 0.86 22.63
N LYS A 146 -3.00 0.14 23.66
CA LYS A 146 -2.24 -0.07 24.90
C LYS A 146 -0.96 -0.88 24.66
N GLU A 147 -1.03 -1.94 23.87
CA GLU A 147 0.16 -2.74 23.53
C GLU A 147 1.17 -1.94 22.70
N ILE A 148 0.71 -1.14 21.74
CA ILE A 148 1.58 -0.24 20.96
C ILE A 148 2.25 0.78 21.89
N ALA A 149 1.49 1.39 22.81
CA ALA A 149 2.03 2.33 23.79
C ALA A 149 3.08 1.69 24.70
N HIS A 150 2.82 0.48 25.20
CA HIS A 150 3.79 -0.27 26.00
C HIS A 150 5.05 -0.60 25.18
N ALA A 151 4.93 -1.07 23.93
CA ALA A 151 6.09 -1.36 23.10
C ALA A 151 6.98 -0.13 22.88
N ILE A 152 6.38 1.03 22.61
CA ILE A 152 7.11 2.29 22.44
C ILE A 152 7.82 2.68 23.74
N GLU A 153 7.13 2.60 24.89
CA GLU A 153 7.73 2.90 26.21
C GLU A 153 8.98 2.04 26.47
N HIS A 154 8.94 0.76 26.11
CA HIS A 154 10.07 -0.16 26.27
C HIS A 154 11.27 0.17 25.37
N THR A 155 11.06 0.83 24.22
CA THR A 155 12.18 1.23 23.35
C THR A 155 13.02 2.35 23.95
N GLY A 156 12.49 3.10 24.92
CA GLY A 156 13.11 4.33 25.44
C GLY A 156 13.28 5.44 24.41
N CYS A 157 12.76 5.26 23.19
CA CYS A 157 12.83 6.24 22.12
C CYS A 157 11.76 7.31 22.30
N ARG A 158 12.05 8.51 21.78
CA ARG A 158 11.05 9.57 21.67
C ARG A 158 10.12 9.24 20.52
N PHE A 159 8.85 9.63 20.62
CA PHE A 159 7.89 9.36 19.56
C PHE A 159 6.94 10.53 19.30
N LEU A 160 6.36 10.53 18.12
CA LEU A 160 5.24 11.36 17.67
C LEU A 160 4.15 10.42 17.17
N TRP A 161 2.93 10.59 17.65
CA TRP A 161 1.78 9.77 17.28
C TRP A 161 0.71 10.64 16.63
N SER A 162 0.32 10.33 15.40
CA SER A 162 -0.86 10.90 14.72
C SER A 162 -2.08 10.03 15.00
N SER A 163 -3.09 10.61 15.68
CA SER A 163 -4.38 9.96 15.94
C SER A 163 -5.30 10.01 14.74
#